data_AF-A0A0G0P2G8-F1
#
_entry.id   AF-A0A0G0P2G8-F1
#
_cell.length_a   1.000
_cell.length_b   1.000
_cell.length_c   1.000
_cell.angle_alpha   90.00
_cell.angle_beta   90.00
_cell.angle_gamma   90.00
#
_symmetry.space_group_name_H-M   'P 1'
#
loop_
_entity.id
_entity.type
_entity.pdbx_description
1 polymer ?
#
loop_
_entity_poly.entity_id
_entity_poly.type
_entity_poly.pdbx_seq_one_letter_code
_entity_poly.pdbx_strand_id
1 'polypeptide(L)'
;MNTITENNLTWIDIEKPTKKDIDWLRVNFNFHPVTLSELIPSSQREKVEHFNDYLFLVTYVPIFNDKKHTTTPVEVDFLITRDHLITVHNESLEPVKNNWFISAKISSILKMAYLKAWSAI
;
A
#
# COMPACT_ATOMS: atom_id res chain seq x y z
N MET A 1 -2.71 8.82 -9.07
CA MET A 1 -1.37 8.35 -8.68
C MET A 1 -0.54 9.55 -8.26
N ASN A 2 -0.06 9.56 -7.01
CA ASN A 2 0.86 10.56 -6.47
C ASN A 2 2.19 9.88 -6.14
N THR A 3 3.31 10.60 -6.26
CA THR A 3 4.64 10.04 -6.03
C THR A 3 5.51 10.98 -5.22
N ILE A 4 6.22 10.45 -4.22
CA ILE A 4 7.20 11.17 -3.40
C ILE A 4 8.46 10.33 -3.32
N THR A 5 9.63 10.92 -3.55
CA THR A 5 10.91 10.21 -3.48
C THR A 5 11.84 10.89 -2.48
N GLU A 6 12.40 10.11 -1.56
CA GLU A 6 13.38 10.58 -0.57
C GLU A 6 14.40 9.47 -0.28
N ASN A 7 15.70 9.79 -0.26
CA ASN A 7 16.79 8.88 0.11
C ASN A 7 16.74 7.49 -0.59
N ASN A 8 16.49 7.48 -1.90
CA ASN A 8 16.35 6.28 -2.74
C ASN A 8 15.14 5.39 -2.41
N LEU A 9 14.17 5.90 -1.65
CA LEU A 9 12.87 5.27 -1.45
C LEU A 9 11.80 6.11 -2.14
N THR A 10 11.00 5.48 -3.00
CA THR A 10 9.87 6.12 -3.69
C THR A 10 8.55 5.60 -3.15
N TRP A 11 7.72 6.48 -2.61
CA TRP A 11 6.34 6.17 -2.27
C TRP A 11 5.42 6.52 -3.44
N ILE A 12 4.58 5.57 -3.86
CA ILE A 12 3.55 5.74 -4.88
C ILE A 12 2.19 5.47 -4.25
N ASP A 13 1.30 6.47 -4.29
CA ASP A 13 -0.06 6.38 -3.79
C ASP A 13 -1.06 6.32 -4.95
N ILE A 14 -1.78 5.20 -5.05
CA ILE A 14 -2.79 4.94 -6.09
C ILE A 14 -4.17 4.89 -5.43
N GLU A 15 -4.79 6.07 -5.34
CA GLU A 15 -6.19 6.21 -4.95
C GLU A 15 -7.12 5.88 -6.12
N LYS A 16 -8.17 5.09 -5.86
CA LYS A 16 -9.20 4.68 -6.83
C LYS A 16 -8.56 4.10 -8.09
N PRO A 17 -7.83 2.97 -7.96
CA PRO A 17 -7.04 2.41 -9.05
C PRO A 17 -7.93 2.11 -10.26
N THR A 18 -7.39 2.40 -11.44
CA THR A 18 -7.98 2.05 -12.72
C THR A 18 -7.18 0.92 -13.37
N LYS A 19 -7.75 0.29 -14.40
CA LYS A 19 -7.02 -0.71 -15.19
C LYS A 19 -5.68 -0.18 -15.74
N LYS A 20 -5.61 1.12 -16.08
CA LYS A 20 -4.36 1.75 -16.54
C LYS A 20 -3.29 1.77 -15.45
N ASP A 21 -3.68 1.98 -14.19
CA ASP A 21 -2.74 1.95 -13.07
C ASP A 21 -2.21 0.53 -12.84
N ILE A 22 -3.08 -0.49 -12.96
CA ILE A 22 -2.67 -1.91 -12.85
C ILE A 22 -1.75 -2.31 -14.00
N ASP A 23 -2.05 -1.87 -15.22
CA ASP A 23 -1.20 -2.12 -16.38
C ASP A 23 0.17 -1.42 -16.23
N TRP A 24 0.19 -0.21 -15.67
CA TRP A 24 1.43 0.50 -15.34
C TRP A 24 2.24 -0.27 -14.30
N LEU A 25 1.62 -0.74 -13.21
CA LEU A 25 2.32 -1.57 -12.20
C LEU A 25 2.91 -2.85 -12.83
N ARG A 26 2.18 -3.49 -13.74
CA ARG A 26 2.64 -4.70 -14.45
C ARG A 26 3.88 -4.46 -15.31
N VAL A 27 3.98 -3.29 -15.94
CA VAL A 27 5.10 -2.94 -16.84
C VAL A 27 6.33 -2.47 -16.06
N ASN A 28 6.12 -1.76 -14.95
CA ASN A 28 7.21 -1.12 -14.19
C ASN A 28 7.74 -2.01 -13.06
N PHE A 29 6.99 -3.02 -12.63
CA PHE A 29 7.36 -3.92 -11.55
C PHE A 29 7.12 -5.38 -11.90
N ASN A 30 7.91 -6.28 -11.31
CA ASN A 30 7.77 -7.73 -11.49
C ASN A 30 6.74 -8.35 -10.53
N PHE A 31 5.57 -7.71 -10.37
CA PHE A 31 4.52 -8.22 -9.49
C PHE A 31 3.83 -9.44 -10.10
N HIS A 32 3.53 -10.43 -9.27
CA HIS A 32 2.84 -11.63 -9.72
C HIS A 32 1.43 -11.26 -10.24
N PRO A 33 0.96 -11.85 -11.35
CA PRO A 33 -0.36 -11.53 -11.91
C PRO A 33 -1.51 -11.71 -10.91
N VAL A 34 -1.41 -12.69 -9.99
CA VAL A 34 -2.39 -12.90 -8.92
C VAL A 34 -2.46 -11.70 -7.97
N THR A 35 -1.31 -11.16 -7.56
CA THR A 35 -1.27 -9.94 -6.73
C THR A 35 -1.97 -8.78 -7.44
N LEU A 36 -1.65 -8.54 -8.71
CA LEU A 36 -2.26 -7.44 -9.47
C LEU A 36 -3.78 -7.62 -9.65
N SER A 37 -4.26 -8.86 -9.73
CA SER A 37 -5.70 -9.16 -9.86
C SER A 37 -6.49 -8.90 -8.57
N GLU A 38 -5.82 -8.86 -7.41
CA GLU A 38 -6.45 -8.56 -6.13
C GLU A 38 -6.58 -7.06 -5.85
N LEU A 39 -5.91 -6.20 -6.62
CA LEU A 39 -6.01 -4.74 -6.46
C LEU A 39 -7.37 -4.20 -6.98
N ILE A 40 -7.97 -4.89 -7.96
CA ILE A 40 -9.28 -4.56 -8.53
C ILE A 40 -10.04 -5.85 -8.93
N PRO A 41 -11.17 -6.18 -8.27
CA PRO A 41 -11.68 -5.61 -7.02
C PRO A 41 -10.81 -6.04 -5.83
N SER A 42 -10.81 -5.22 -4.77
CA SER A 42 -10.10 -5.51 -3.52
C SER A 42 -10.53 -6.87 -2.95
N SER A 43 -9.55 -7.67 -2.49
CA SER A 43 -9.78 -9.07 -2.09
C SER A 43 -10.42 -9.24 -0.70
N GLN A 44 -10.55 -8.16 0.06
CA GLN A 44 -11.18 -8.13 1.39
C GLN A 44 -10.59 -9.11 2.42
N ARG A 45 -9.30 -9.43 2.27
CA ARG A 45 -8.63 -10.40 3.15
C ARG A 45 -7.31 -9.83 3.64
N GLU A 46 -7.22 -9.59 4.94
CA GLU A 46 -5.94 -9.26 5.57
C GLU A 46 -4.93 -10.39 5.39
N LYS A 47 -3.74 -10.04 4.93
CA LYS A 47 -2.67 -11.01 4.67
C LYS A 47 -1.32 -10.32 4.56
N VAL A 48 -0.29 -11.14 4.73
CA VAL A 48 1.10 -10.79 4.41
C VAL A 48 1.66 -11.93 3.58
N GLU A 49 2.03 -11.65 2.35
CA GLU A 49 2.58 -12.63 1.40
C GLU A 49 3.96 -12.18 0.95
N HIS A 50 4.96 -13.03 1.17
CA HIS A 50 6.34 -12.77 0.78
C HIS A 50 6.60 -13.38 -0.60
N PHE A 51 7.03 -12.54 -1.54
CA PHE A 51 7.54 -12.95 -2.85
C PHE A 51 9.05 -12.68 -2.90
N ASN A 52 9.73 -13.19 -3.92
CA ASN A 52 11.18 -13.02 -4.03
C ASN A 52 11.61 -11.54 -4.11
N ASP A 53 10.82 -10.71 -4.81
CA ASP A 53 11.18 -9.33 -5.13
C ASP A 53 10.39 -8.28 -4.33
N TYR A 54 9.34 -8.70 -3.60
CA TYR A 54 8.45 -7.78 -2.88
C TYR A 54 7.63 -8.48 -1.78
N LEU A 55 7.09 -7.66 -0.88
CA LEU A 55 6.07 -8.06 0.11
C LEU A 55 4.71 -7.50 -0.33
N PHE A 56 3.67 -8.33 -0.26
CA PHE A 56 2.28 -7.90 -0.41
C PHE A 56 1.57 -7.96 0.95
N LEU A 57 1.15 -6.80 1.45
CA LEU A 57 0.42 -6.67 2.71
C LEU A 57 -0.95 -6.05 2.42
N VAL A 58 -2.00 -6.67 2.94
CA VAL A 58 -3.38 -6.15 2.90
C VAL A 58 -3.83 -5.91 4.34
N THR A 59 -4.27 -4.69 4.66
CA THR A 59 -4.78 -4.35 6.00
C THR A 59 -5.78 -3.21 5.95
N TYR A 60 -6.50 -2.97 7.05
CA TYR A 60 -7.49 -1.91 7.16
C TYR A 60 -6.98 -0.72 7.96
N VAL A 61 -7.18 0.48 7.40
CA VAL A 61 -6.99 1.75 8.11
C VAL A 61 -8.35 2.27 8.58
N PRO A 62 -8.52 2.59 9.87
CA PRO A 62 -9.77 3.16 10.36
C PRO A 62 -9.92 4.61 9.88
N ILE A 63 -10.98 4.90 9.13
CA ILE A 63 -11.31 6.25 8.67
C ILE A 63 -12.53 6.75 9.45
N PHE A 64 -12.33 7.83 10.20
CA PHE A 64 -13.41 8.48 10.94
C PHE A 64 -14.16 9.47 10.06
N ASN A 65 -15.48 9.31 9.98
CA ASN A 65 -16.40 10.22 9.34
C ASN A 65 -17.04 11.13 10.39
N ASP A 66 -16.58 12.37 10.46
CA ASP A 66 -17.03 13.34 11.46
C ASP A 66 -18.54 13.65 11.36
N LYS A 67 -19.06 13.80 10.13
CA LYS A 67 -20.49 14.09 9.90
C LYS A 67 -21.42 12.98 10.37
N LYS A 68 -20.99 11.72 10.25
CA LYS A 68 -21.76 10.55 10.63
C LYS A 68 -21.40 10.03 12.03
N HIS A 69 -20.37 10.58 12.66
CA HIS A 69 -19.75 10.07 13.88
C HIS A 69 -19.50 8.55 13.85
N THR A 70 -18.99 8.05 12.72
CA THR A 70 -18.73 6.62 12.51
C THR A 70 -17.31 6.40 12.02
N THR A 71 -16.74 5.25 12.38
CA THR A 71 -15.44 4.79 11.85
C THR A 71 -15.69 3.62 10.92
N THR A 72 -15.17 3.69 9.71
CA THR A 72 -15.22 2.59 8.74
C THR A 72 -13.81 2.10 8.44
N PRO A 73 -13.58 0.78 8.37
CA PRO A 73 -12.32 0.24 7.92
C PRO A 73 -12.20 0.45 6.41
N VAL A 74 -11.08 1.04 5.97
CA VAL A 74 -10.73 1.15 4.55
C VAL A 74 -9.54 0.26 4.29
N GLU A 75 -9.68 -0.66 3.34
CA GLU A 75 -8.57 -1.51 2.91
C GLU A 75 -7.47 -0.69 2.23
N VAL A 76 -6.24 -1.00 2.59
CA VAL A 76 -5.05 -0.48 1.93
C VAL A 76 -4.14 -1.66 1.60
N ASP A 77 -3.88 -1.82 0.31
CA ASP A 77 -2.93 -2.76 -0.25
C ASP A 77 -1.55 -2.12 -0.30
N PHE A 78 -0.55 -2.82 0.22
CA PHE A 78 0.85 -2.41 0.25
C PHE A 78 1.68 -3.36 -0.59
N LEU A 79 2.32 -2.84 -1.63
CA LEU A 79 3.37 -3.54 -2.38
C LEU A 79 4.70 -2.90 -2.04
N ILE A 80 5.57 -3.66 -1.37
CA ILE A 80 6.83 -3.14 -0.83
C ILE A 80 7.98 -3.85 -1.52
N THR A 81 8.76 -3.11 -2.29
CA THR A 81 9.99 -3.58 -2.92
C THR A 81 11.21 -3.09 -2.12
N ARG A 82 12.41 -3.28 -2.66
CA ARG A 82 13.64 -2.75 -2.06
C ARG A 82 13.67 -1.22 -1.97
N ASP A 83 13.06 -0.54 -2.93
CA ASP A 83 13.20 0.89 -3.19
C ASP A 83 11.85 1.60 -3.42
N HIS A 84 10.74 0.84 -3.41
CA HIS A 84 9.40 1.38 -3.55
C HIS A 84 8.47 0.92 -2.43
N LEU A 85 7.67 1.87 -1.98
CA LEU A 85 6.45 1.62 -1.24
C LEU A 85 5.28 2.00 -2.15
N ILE A 86 4.37 1.08 -2.44
CA ILE A 86 3.19 1.38 -3.24
C ILE A 86 1.96 1.11 -2.39
N THR A 87 1.09 2.11 -2.25
CA THR A 87 -0.23 1.99 -1.60
C THR A 87 -1.32 2.02 -2.66
N VAL A 88 -2.26 1.08 -2.59
CA VAL A 88 -3.45 1.04 -3.45
C VAL A 88 -4.68 0.99 -2.56
N HIS A 89 -5.65 1.87 -2.82
CA HIS A 89 -6.87 1.93 -2.01
C HIS A 89 -8.06 2.48 -2.81
N ASN A 90 -9.24 1.90 -2.61
CA ASN A 90 -10.45 2.23 -3.38
C ASN A 90 -11.23 3.44 -2.84
N GLU A 91 -11.03 3.79 -1.57
CA GLU A 91 -11.69 4.92 -0.92
C GLU A 91 -10.70 6.04 -0.60
N SER A 92 -11.19 7.28 -0.46
CA SER A 92 -10.30 8.40 -0.15
C SER A 92 -9.83 8.33 1.29
N LEU A 93 -8.51 8.44 1.47
CA LEU A 93 -7.88 8.51 2.78
C LEU A 93 -7.72 9.97 3.27
N GLU A 94 -8.42 10.95 2.69
CA GLU A 94 -8.35 12.39 3.04
C GLU A 94 -8.29 12.72 4.55
N PRO A 95 -9.09 12.09 5.45
CA PRO A 95 -9.00 12.34 6.89
C PRO A 95 -7.64 11.95 7.50
N VAL A 96 -6.90 11.09 6.80
CA VAL A 96 -5.60 10.52 7.17
C VAL A 96 -4.45 11.15 6.38
N LYS A 97 -4.68 11.60 5.14
CA LYS A 97 -3.64 12.14 4.23
C LYS A 97 -2.95 13.40 4.77
N ASN A 98 -3.65 14.24 5.55
CA ASN A 98 -3.06 15.42 6.18
C ASN A 98 -2.23 15.12 7.44
N ASN A 99 -2.19 13.86 7.86
CA ASN A 99 -1.43 13.43 9.02
C ASN A 99 -0.19 12.66 8.52
N TRP A 100 0.92 13.37 8.37
CA TRP A 100 2.28 12.83 8.17
C TRP A 100 2.61 11.66 9.13
N PHE A 101 1.87 11.57 10.23
CA PHE A 101 1.93 10.51 11.22
C PHE A 101 1.64 9.12 10.64
N ILE A 102 0.74 8.99 9.67
CA ILE A 102 0.42 7.68 9.07
C ILE A 102 1.48 7.31 8.04
N SER A 103 1.96 8.24 7.21
CA SER A 103 3.11 7.97 6.33
C SER A 103 4.38 7.65 7.13
N ALA A 104 4.63 8.32 8.26
CA ALA A 104 5.77 8.05 9.14
C ALA A 104 5.66 6.71 9.87
N LYS A 105 4.47 6.36 10.39
CA LYS A 105 4.26 5.10 11.13
C LYS A 105 4.20 3.89 10.19
N ILE A 106 3.57 4.03 9.03
CA ILE A 106 3.62 3.04 7.94
C ILE A 106 5.06 2.88 7.48
N SER A 107 5.79 3.96 7.18
CA SER A 107 7.21 3.89 6.81
C SER A 107 8.06 3.19 7.89
N SER A 108 7.83 3.48 9.18
CA SER A 108 8.55 2.82 10.27
C SER A 108 8.22 1.32 10.40
N ILE A 109 6.93 0.96 10.35
CA ILE A 109 6.48 -0.45 10.42
C ILE A 109 6.96 -1.22 9.19
N LEU A 110 6.90 -0.62 8.01
CA LEU A 110 7.33 -1.24 6.77
C LEU A 110 8.85 -1.35 6.69
N LYS A 111 9.60 -0.34 7.14
CA LYS A 111 11.04 -0.42 7.28
C LYS A 111 11.43 -1.51 8.27
N MET A 112 10.73 -1.63 9.40
CA MET A 112 10.96 -2.73 10.35
C MET A 112 10.60 -4.10 9.78
N ALA A 113 9.48 -4.22 9.07
CA ALA A 113 9.05 -5.47 8.44
C ALA A 113 10.02 -5.89 7.33
N TYR A 114 10.42 -4.96 6.47
CA TYR A 114 11.42 -5.14 5.42
C TYR A 114 12.77 -5.55 5.99
N LEU A 115 13.28 -4.82 7.00
CA LEU A 115 14.55 -5.14 7.64
C LEU A 115 14.53 -6.50 8.33
N LYS A 116 13.44 -6.86 9.01
CA LYS A 116 13.32 -8.19 9.66
C LYS A 116 13.16 -9.33 8.66
N ALA A 117 12.43 -9.12 7.57
CA ALA A 117 12.26 -10.13 6.52
C ALA A 117 13.58 -10.44 5.81
N TRP A 118 14.44 -9.43 5.62
CA TRP A 118 15.71 -9.58 4.93
C TRP A 118 16.90 -9.91 5.85
N SER A 119 16.82 -9.64 7.16
CA SER A 119 17.88 -10.00 8.13
C SER A 119 17.78 -11.43 8.66
N ALA A 120 16.73 -12.18 8.28
CA ALA A 120 16.48 -13.55 8.71
C ALA A 120 16.87 -14.62 7.66
N ILE A 121 17.54 -14.20 6.58
CA ILE A 121 18.17 -15.02 5.53
C ILE A 121 19.66 -14.71 5.54
#